data_AF-A0A2I2ZK60-F1
#
_entry.id   AF-A0A2I2ZK60-F1
#
_cell.length_a   1.000
_cell.length_b   1.000
_cell.length_c   1.000
_cell.angle_alpha   90.00
_cell.angle_beta   90.00
_cell.angle_gamma   90.00
#
_symmetry.space_group_name_H-M   'P 1'
#
loop_
_entity.id
_entity.type
_entity.pdbx_description
1 polymer ?
#
loop_
_entity_poly.entity_id
_entity_poly.type
_entity_poly.pdbx_seq_one_letter_code
_entity_poly.pdbx_strand_id
1 'polypeptide(L)'
;MASAGGAPGALPAGTPESSLHEALDQCMTALDLFLTNQFSEALSYLKPRTKESMYHSLTYATILEMQAMMTFDPQDILLAGNMMKEAQMLCQRHRRKSSVTESFSSLVNRPTLGQFTEEEIHAEVCYAECLLQRAALTFLQGSSHGGAVRPRALHDPSHAYSCPPGPGRQHLFLLQDENMVSFIKGGIKVRNSYQTYKELDSLVQSSQYCKGENHPHFEGGVKLGVGAFNLTLSMLPTRILRLLEFVGFSGNKDYGLLQLEEGASGHSFRAVLCVMLLLCYHTFLTFVLGTGNVNIEEAEKLLKPYLNRYPKGAIFLFFAGRIEVIKGNIDAAIRRFEECCEAQQHWKQFHHMCYWELMWCFTYKGQWKMSYFYADLLSKENCWSKATYIYMKAAYLSMFGKEDHKPFGDDEVELFRWVPHRAPTV
;
A
#
# COMPACT_ATOMS: atom_id res chain seq x y z
N MET A 1 19.50 -53.84 29.22
CA MET A 1 20.25 -52.62 29.57
C MET A 1 19.64 -51.45 28.82
N ALA A 2 18.90 -50.60 29.52
CA ALA A 2 18.30 -49.39 28.98
C ALA A 2 19.34 -48.25 28.99
N SER A 3 19.39 -47.44 27.94
CA SER A 3 20.12 -46.16 27.90
C SER A 3 19.16 -45.08 27.40
N ALA A 4 18.99 -44.07 28.25
CA ALA A 4 17.98 -43.02 28.19
C ALA A 4 18.26 -41.96 27.11
N GLY A 5 17.18 -41.27 26.72
CA GLY A 5 17.17 -40.19 25.74
C GLY A 5 17.87 -38.90 26.19
N GLY A 6 18.45 -38.22 25.21
CA GLY A 6 18.88 -36.83 25.30
C GLY A 6 17.82 -35.91 24.68
N ALA A 7 17.33 -34.95 25.47
CA ALA A 7 16.47 -33.86 25.01
C ALA A 7 17.22 -32.93 24.02
N PRO A 8 16.52 -32.23 23.11
CA PRO A 8 17.12 -31.17 22.32
C PRO A 8 17.49 -30.00 23.25
N GLY A 9 18.75 -29.60 23.21
CA GLY A 9 19.30 -28.52 24.02
C GLY A 9 18.54 -27.20 23.81
N ALA A 10 18.26 -26.53 24.91
CA ALA A 10 17.74 -25.16 24.93
C ALA A 10 18.68 -24.23 24.14
N LEU A 11 18.09 -23.38 23.30
CA LEU A 11 18.77 -22.28 22.62
C LEU A 11 19.44 -21.38 23.68
N PRO A 12 20.72 -21.02 23.53
CA PRO A 12 21.39 -20.16 24.50
C PRO A 12 20.72 -18.78 24.53
N ALA A 13 20.47 -18.31 25.75
CA ALA A 13 19.91 -17.00 26.04
C ALA A 13 20.88 -15.89 25.59
N GLY A 14 20.35 -14.89 24.89
CA GLY A 14 21.03 -13.65 24.55
C GLY A 14 21.86 -13.73 23.27
N THR A 15 21.22 -13.66 22.10
CA THR A 15 21.91 -13.18 20.91
C THR A 15 22.33 -11.72 21.15
N PRO A 16 23.57 -11.32 20.84
CA PRO A 16 23.97 -9.91 20.88
C PRO A 16 22.99 -9.08 20.04
N GLU A 17 22.72 -7.83 20.43
CA GLU A 17 21.99 -6.89 19.56
C GLU A 17 22.59 -6.97 18.15
N SER A 18 21.81 -7.45 17.17
CA SER A 18 22.35 -7.54 15.81
C SER A 18 22.69 -6.15 15.33
N SER A 19 23.81 -6.03 14.62
CA SER A 19 24.13 -4.78 13.95
C SER A 19 23.02 -4.37 12.98
N LEU A 20 22.98 -3.08 12.65
CA LEU A 20 22.12 -2.53 11.61
C LEU A 20 22.26 -3.28 10.28
N HIS A 21 23.50 -3.64 9.94
CA HIS A 21 23.85 -4.38 8.73
C HIS A 21 23.21 -5.77 8.72
N GLU A 22 23.40 -6.55 9.79
CA GLU A 22 22.77 -7.88 9.93
C GLU A 22 21.24 -7.79 9.87
N ALA A 23 20.66 -6.74 10.46
CA ALA A 23 19.22 -6.55 10.41
C ALA A 23 18.69 -6.29 8.99
N LEU A 24 19.44 -5.52 8.19
CA LEU A 24 19.13 -5.25 6.79
C LEU A 24 19.22 -6.52 5.94
N ASP A 25 20.28 -7.31 6.09
CA ASP A 25 20.47 -8.58 5.37
C ASP A 25 19.37 -9.60 5.66
N GLN A 26 18.97 -9.71 6.93
CA GLN A 26 17.86 -10.55 7.34
C GLN A 26 16.53 -10.07 6.73
N CYS A 27 16.28 -8.76 6.72
CA CYS A 27 15.06 -8.21 6.09
C CYS A 27 15.06 -8.38 4.56
N MET A 28 16.23 -8.29 3.91
CA MET A 28 16.38 -8.60 2.48
C MET A 28 16.05 -10.07 2.18
N THR A 29 16.49 -10.98 3.05
CA THR A 29 16.13 -12.41 2.94
C THR A 29 14.63 -12.64 3.10
N ALA A 30 14.00 -11.96 4.07
CA ALA A 30 12.55 -12.03 4.25
C ALA A 30 11.78 -11.46 3.06
N LEU A 31 12.31 -10.40 2.44
CA LEU A 31 11.75 -9.83 1.22
C LEU A 31 11.86 -10.80 0.05
N ASP A 32 12.97 -11.53 -0.10
CA ASP A 32 13.10 -12.59 -1.10
C ASP A 32 12.09 -13.73 -0.89
N LEU A 33 11.84 -14.14 0.36
CA LEU A 33 10.78 -15.11 0.68
C LEU A 33 9.40 -14.56 0.26
N PHE A 34 9.10 -13.31 0.59
CA PHE A 34 7.84 -12.66 0.22
C PHE A 34 7.65 -12.60 -1.31
N LEU A 35 8.68 -12.17 -2.04
CA LEU A 35 8.66 -12.03 -3.50
C LEU A 35 8.62 -13.39 -4.24
N THR A 36 8.96 -14.49 -3.55
CA THR A 36 8.80 -15.87 -4.05
C THR A 36 7.49 -16.54 -3.57
N ASN A 37 6.53 -15.74 -3.08
CA ASN A 37 5.23 -16.18 -2.57
C ASN A 37 5.26 -17.02 -1.28
N GLN A 38 6.40 -17.06 -0.57
CA GLN A 38 6.55 -17.71 0.74
C GLN A 38 6.17 -16.73 1.86
N PHE A 39 4.92 -16.25 1.83
CA PHE A 39 4.44 -15.16 2.68
C PHE A 39 4.47 -15.50 4.17
N SER A 40 4.04 -16.73 4.52
CA SER A 40 3.98 -17.20 5.90
C SER A 40 5.39 -17.37 6.49
N GLU A 41 6.33 -17.87 5.70
CA GLU A 41 7.73 -18.04 6.04
C GLU A 41 8.40 -16.68 6.24
N ALA A 42 8.15 -15.70 5.36
CA ALA A 42 8.66 -14.33 5.50
C ALA A 42 8.20 -13.70 6.83
N LEU A 43 6.91 -13.78 7.14
CA LEU A 43 6.36 -13.25 8.41
C LEU A 43 6.92 -13.98 9.62
N SER A 44 7.01 -15.32 9.56
CA SER A 44 7.55 -16.14 10.65
C SER A 44 9.03 -15.87 10.91
N TYR A 45 9.80 -15.61 9.84
CA TYR A 45 11.21 -15.26 9.91
C TYR A 45 11.44 -13.90 10.58
N LEU A 46 10.59 -12.91 10.27
CA LEU A 46 10.72 -11.55 10.82
C LEU A 46 10.23 -11.44 12.28
N LYS A 47 9.17 -12.19 12.62
CA LYS A 47 8.41 -12.05 13.88
C LYS A 47 9.26 -12.01 15.16
N PRO A 48 10.27 -12.88 15.37
CA PRO A 48 11.03 -12.92 16.62
C PRO A 48 11.73 -11.59 16.96
N ARG A 49 12.12 -10.82 15.95
CA ARG A 49 12.96 -9.62 16.11
C ARG A 49 12.22 -8.30 15.94
N THR A 50 10.90 -8.35 15.80
CA THR A 50 10.03 -7.17 15.61
C THR A 50 10.08 -6.15 16.76
N LYS A 51 10.54 -6.55 17.96
CA LYS A 51 10.67 -5.68 19.13
C LYS A 51 12.08 -5.11 19.32
N GLU A 52 13.07 -5.65 18.60
CA GLU A 52 14.50 -5.34 18.78
C GLU A 52 15.02 -4.48 17.63
N SER A 53 14.60 -4.75 16.40
CA SER A 53 15.14 -4.11 15.20
C SER A 53 14.09 -3.28 14.47
N MET A 54 14.41 -2.01 14.19
CA MET A 54 13.54 -1.11 13.44
C MET A 54 13.15 -1.66 12.06
N TYR A 55 14.09 -2.30 11.36
CA TYR A 55 13.86 -2.88 10.04
C TYR A 55 12.97 -4.11 10.10
N HIS A 56 13.19 -5.02 11.06
CA HIS A 56 12.32 -6.19 11.23
C HIS A 56 10.89 -5.78 11.56
N SER A 57 10.75 -4.82 12.48
CA SER A 57 9.45 -4.28 12.89
C SER A 57 8.72 -3.63 11.71
N LEU A 58 9.40 -2.74 10.98
CA LEU A 58 8.84 -2.05 9.82
C LEU A 58 8.49 -3.02 8.68
N THR A 59 9.38 -3.95 8.35
CA THR A 59 9.15 -4.92 7.27
C THR A 59 7.96 -5.83 7.58
N TYR A 60 7.91 -6.36 8.81
CA TYR A 60 6.79 -7.19 9.26
C TYR A 60 5.46 -6.41 9.21
N ALA A 61 5.46 -5.17 9.73
CA ALA A 61 4.28 -4.31 9.70
C ALA A 61 3.86 -3.95 8.27
N THR A 62 4.80 -3.71 7.37
CA THR A 62 4.56 -3.40 5.94
C THR A 62 3.91 -4.58 5.22
N ILE A 63 4.38 -5.80 5.45
CA ILE A 63 3.78 -7.01 4.85
C ILE A 63 2.33 -7.19 5.34
N LEU A 64 2.08 -6.98 6.63
CA LEU A 64 0.72 -7.02 7.19
C LEU A 64 -0.16 -5.89 6.67
N GLU A 65 0.39 -4.70 6.43
CA GLU A 65 -0.34 -3.61 5.80
C GLU A 65 -0.70 -3.94 4.35
N MET A 66 0.21 -4.54 3.57
CA MET A 66 -0.12 -5.04 2.23
C MET A 66 -1.29 -6.02 2.30
N GLN A 67 -1.28 -6.96 3.24
CA GLN A 67 -2.40 -7.87 3.47
C GLN A 67 -3.68 -7.10 3.79
N ALA A 68 -3.66 -6.16 4.73
CA ALA A 68 -4.81 -5.35 5.11
C ALA A 68 -5.38 -4.51 3.94
N MET A 69 -4.51 -3.93 3.12
CA MET A 69 -4.89 -3.18 1.91
C MET A 69 -5.55 -4.08 0.87
N MET A 70 -5.15 -5.34 0.79
CA MET A 70 -5.70 -6.30 -0.17
C MET A 70 -6.98 -6.97 0.33
N THR A 71 -7.08 -7.27 1.62
CA THR A 71 -8.25 -7.95 2.20
C THR A 71 -9.38 -6.99 2.52
N PHE A 72 -9.05 -5.74 2.87
CA PHE A 72 -9.96 -4.79 3.51
C PHE A 72 -10.67 -5.38 4.75
N ASP A 73 -10.09 -6.42 5.37
CA ASP A 73 -10.65 -7.03 6.57
C ASP A 73 -10.39 -6.13 7.79
N PRO A 74 -11.41 -5.76 8.58
CA PRO A 74 -11.23 -4.90 9.74
C PRO A 74 -10.21 -5.43 10.76
N GLN A 75 -10.07 -6.75 10.91
CA GLN A 75 -9.10 -7.37 11.80
C GLN A 75 -7.68 -7.24 11.25
N ASP A 76 -7.48 -7.47 9.96
CA ASP A 76 -6.18 -7.28 9.30
C ASP A 76 -5.76 -5.80 9.37
N ILE A 77 -6.68 -4.88 9.09
CA ILE A 77 -6.45 -3.43 9.19
C ILE A 77 -6.07 -3.02 10.62
N LEU A 78 -6.75 -3.55 11.63
CA LEU A 78 -6.45 -3.27 13.03
C LEU A 78 -5.08 -3.84 13.43
N LEU A 79 -4.78 -5.07 13.04
CA LEU A 79 -3.50 -5.74 13.30
C LEU A 79 -2.34 -4.97 12.67
N ALA A 80 -2.44 -4.65 11.37
CA ALA A 80 -1.45 -3.85 10.66
C ALA A 80 -1.26 -2.48 11.32
N GLY A 81 -2.35 -1.80 11.70
CA GLY A 81 -2.30 -0.51 12.38
C GLY A 81 -1.59 -0.55 13.74
N ASN A 82 -1.77 -1.63 14.50
CA ASN A 82 -1.09 -1.84 15.79
C ASN A 82 0.40 -2.14 15.59
N MET A 83 0.75 -3.06 14.69
CA MET A 83 2.14 -3.40 14.40
C MET A 83 2.91 -2.22 13.83
N MET A 84 2.29 -1.42 12.96
CA MET A 84 2.91 -0.21 12.43
C MET A 84 3.11 0.87 13.51
N LYS A 85 2.22 0.96 14.49
CA LYS A 85 2.39 1.85 15.66
C LYS A 85 3.56 1.38 16.53
N GLU A 86 3.73 0.08 16.73
CA GLU A 86 4.88 -0.49 17.45
C GLU A 86 6.20 -0.21 16.73
N ALA A 87 6.25 -0.44 15.41
CA ALA A 87 7.40 -0.12 14.56
C ALA A 87 7.77 1.37 14.64
N GLN A 88 6.78 2.26 14.56
CA GLN A 88 7.00 3.70 14.72
C GLN A 88 7.59 4.04 16.10
N MET A 89 7.05 3.45 17.18
CA MET A 89 7.56 3.70 18.53
C MET A 89 8.99 3.20 18.69
N LEU A 90 9.35 2.09 18.06
CA LEU A 90 10.72 1.58 18.05
C LEU A 90 11.65 2.55 17.32
N CYS A 91 11.30 2.98 16.10
CA CYS A 91 12.08 3.98 15.36
C CYS A 91 12.27 5.27 16.19
N GLN A 92 11.20 5.76 16.83
CA GLN A 92 11.24 6.96 17.68
C GLN A 92 12.26 6.87 18.84
N ARG A 93 12.57 5.68 19.34
CA ARG A 93 13.58 5.50 20.41
C ARG A 93 15.01 5.65 19.91
N HIS A 94 15.27 5.22 18.68
CA HIS A 94 16.58 5.30 18.01
C HIS A 94 16.80 6.62 17.27
N ARG A 95 15.72 7.38 17.00
CA ARG A 95 15.82 8.73 16.45
C ARG A 95 16.57 9.66 17.38
N ARG A 96 17.28 10.62 16.78
CA ARG A 96 17.99 11.67 17.51
C ARG A 96 17.00 12.47 18.36
N LYS A 97 17.26 12.57 19.67
CA LYS A 97 16.44 13.39 20.58
C LYS A 97 16.84 14.86 20.46
N SER A 98 16.10 15.62 19.67
CA SER A 98 16.27 17.08 19.63
C SER A 98 15.81 17.68 20.95
N SER A 99 16.66 18.46 21.61
CA SER A 99 16.24 19.28 22.76
C SER A 99 15.13 20.24 22.31
N VAL A 100 14.10 20.44 23.12
CA VAL A 100 12.86 21.20 22.81
C VAL A 100 13.12 22.66 22.38
N THR A 101 14.36 23.16 22.52
CA THR A 101 14.81 24.47 22.07
C THR A 101 15.35 24.52 20.62
N GLU A 102 15.61 23.38 19.98
CA GLU A 102 16.03 23.31 18.57
C GLU A 102 14.81 23.05 17.68
N SER A 103 13.98 24.07 17.50
CA SER A 103 12.97 24.04 16.44
C SER A 103 13.68 23.92 15.09
N PHE A 104 13.37 22.83 14.36
CA PHE A 104 13.93 22.41 13.07
C PHE A 104 13.85 23.48 11.97
N SER A 105 13.04 24.53 12.13
CA SER A 105 12.97 25.69 11.23
C SER A 105 14.26 26.51 11.17
N SER A 106 15.22 26.31 12.08
CA SER A 106 16.51 27.02 12.10
C SER A 106 17.68 26.27 11.45
N LEU A 107 17.46 25.04 10.95
CA LEU A 107 18.53 24.18 10.40
C LEU A 107 19.08 24.61 9.04
N VAL A 108 18.40 25.52 8.34
CA VAL A 108 18.84 26.00 7.02
C VAL A 108 20.05 26.95 7.13
N ASN A 109 20.35 27.50 8.32
CA ASN A 109 21.31 28.61 8.48
C ASN A 109 22.45 28.38 9.49
N ARG A 110 22.76 27.14 9.92
CA ARG A 110 23.93 26.91 10.80
C ARG A 110 24.86 25.76 10.36
N PRO A 111 26.19 25.96 10.44
CA PRO A 111 27.21 25.00 10.03
C PRO A 111 27.52 23.95 11.12
N THR A 112 26.54 23.61 11.95
CA THR A 112 26.68 22.57 12.99
C THR A 112 25.60 21.51 12.80
N LEU A 113 25.65 20.84 11.65
CA LEU A 113 25.03 19.54 11.52
C LEU A 113 25.87 18.56 12.35
N GLY A 114 25.54 18.42 13.65
CA GLY A 114 26.16 17.38 14.47
C GLY A 114 25.95 16.04 13.76
N GLN A 115 27.04 15.33 13.44
CA GLN A 115 27.04 14.10 12.66
C GLN A 115 26.00 13.13 13.21
N PHE A 116 25.00 12.77 12.40
CA PHE A 116 24.07 11.69 12.74
C PHE A 116 24.85 10.38 12.83
N THR A 117 24.50 9.52 13.79
CA THR A 117 24.94 8.12 13.70
C THR A 117 24.18 7.42 12.57
N GLU A 118 24.73 6.30 12.10
CA GLU A 118 24.07 5.52 11.05
C GLU A 118 22.72 4.98 11.52
N GLU A 119 22.61 4.52 12.77
CA GLU A 119 21.33 4.08 13.32
C GLU A 119 20.30 5.21 13.43
N GLU A 120 20.72 6.41 13.84
CA GLU A 120 19.82 7.56 13.97
C GLU A 120 19.23 7.96 12.62
N ILE A 121 20.05 8.02 11.56
CA ILE A 121 19.58 8.43 10.24
C ILE A 121 18.69 7.37 9.58
N HIS A 122 18.98 6.08 9.81
CA HIS A 122 18.11 4.99 9.40
C HIS A 122 16.77 5.00 10.19
N ALA A 123 16.80 5.40 11.46
CA ALA A 123 15.59 5.55 12.26
C ALA A 123 14.72 6.72 11.78
N GLU A 124 15.30 7.83 11.31
CA GLU A 124 14.55 8.94 10.70
C GLU A 124 13.78 8.49 9.44
N VAL A 125 14.43 7.78 8.52
CA VAL A 125 13.77 7.30 7.29
C VAL A 125 12.69 6.26 7.59
N CYS A 126 12.97 5.28 8.46
CA CYS A 126 11.99 4.26 8.85
C CYS A 126 10.79 4.87 9.59
N TYR A 127 11.01 5.91 10.40
CA TYR A 127 9.93 6.64 11.06
C TYR A 127 9.05 7.40 10.07
N ALA A 128 9.64 8.09 9.09
CA ALA A 128 8.92 8.80 8.05
C ALA A 128 8.04 7.83 7.22
N GLU A 129 8.56 6.65 6.92
CA GLU A 129 7.82 5.56 6.27
C GLU A 129 6.65 5.07 7.12
N CYS A 130 6.88 4.77 8.40
CA CYS A 130 5.82 4.39 9.33
C CYS A 130 4.69 5.43 9.36
N LEU A 131 5.02 6.73 9.36
CA LEU A 131 4.02 7.79 9.35
C LEU A 131 3.14 7.75 8.09
N LEU A 132 3.75 7.54 6.92
CA LEU A 132 3.05 7.49 5.65
C LEU A 132 2.11 6.27 5.58
N GLN A 133 2.62 5.10 5.95
CA GLN A 133 1.86 3.85 6.03
C GLN A 133 0.70 3.93 7.04
N ARG A 134 0.94 4.47 8.24
CA ARG A 134 -0.14 4.72 9.20
C ARG A 134 -1.18 5.70 8.69
N ALA A 135 -0.79 6.69 7.88
CA ALA A 135 -1.75 7.58 7.25
C ALA A 135 -2.63 6.82 6.24
N ALA A 136 -2.04 5.98 5.39
CA ALA A 136 -2.76 5.12 4.46
C ALA A 136 -3.79 4.23 5.17
N LEU A 137 -3.37 3.52 6.23
CA LEU A 137 -4.27 2.72 7.08
C LEU A 137 -5.39 3.55 7.72
N THR A 138 -5.13 4.79 8.11
CA THR A 138 -6.16 5.68 8.68
C THR A 138 -7.25 6.00 7.64
N PHE A 139 -6.86 6.26 6.39
CA PHE A 139 -7.82 6.51 5.31
C PHE A 139 -8.60 5.24 4.91
N LEU A 140 -7.96 4.07 4.96
CA LEU A 140 -8.61 2.77 4.74
C LEU A 140 -9.63 2.45 5.83
N GLN A 141 -9.31 2.72 7.10
CA GLN A 141 -10.23 2.57 8.23
C GLN A 141 -11.47 3.45 8.07
N GLY A 142 -11.29 4.73 7.70
CA GLY A 142 -12.40 5.65 7.43
C GLY A 142 -13.31 5.16 6.30
N SER A 143 -12.74 4.56 5.26
CA SER A 143 -13.48 4.01 4.12
C SER A 143 -14.22 2.71 4.46
N SER A 144 -13.68 1.90 5.37
CA SER A 144 -14.26 0.60 5.76
C SER A 144 -15.45 0.74 6.72
N HIS A 145 -15.44 1.76 7.59
CA HIS A 145 -16.54 2.00 8.55
C HIS A 145 -17.73 2.75 7.93
N GLY A 146 -17.55 3.41 6.78
CA GLY A 146 -18.63 4.03 6.01
C GLY A 146 -19.65 3.03 5.43
N GLY A 147 -19.36 1.72 5.45
CA GLY A 147 -20.28 0.67 5.03
C GLY A 147 -21.12 0.03 6.14
N ALA A 148 -20.93 0.43 7.41
CA ALA A 148 -21.47 -0.27 8.58
C ALA A 148 -22.32 0.60 9.51
N VAL A 149 -22.93 1.68 9.01
CA VAL A 149 -24.00 2.34 9.77
C VAL A 149 -25.30 1.59 9.52
N ARG A 150 -25.61 0.60 10.37
CA ARG A 150 -27.01 0.27 10.66
C ARG A 150 -27.56 1.45 11.47
N PRO A 151 -28.57 2.19 11.00
CA PRO A 151 -29.31 3.06 11.89
C PRO A 151 -29.89 2.19 12.99
N ARG A 152 -29.51 2.45 14.24
CA ARG A 152 -30.21 1.91 15.40
C ARG A 152 -31.67 2.32 15.23
N ALA A 153 -32.55 1.34 15.12
CA ALA A 153 -33.97 1.52 14.87
C ALA A 153 -34.56 2.67 15.70
N LEU A 154 -35.07 3.71 15.03
CA LEU A 154 -36.11 4.56 15.60
C LEU A 154 -37.40 3.75 15.59
N HIS A 155 -37.57 2.92 16.61
CA HIS A 155 -38.87 2.41 17.01
C HIS A 155 -39.49 3.43 17.99
N ASP A 156 -39.95 4.59 17.50
CA ASP A 156 -41.05 5.35 18.11
C ASP A 156 -41.44 6.58 17.24
N PRO A 157 -42.61 6.61 16.58
CA PRO A 157 -43.03 7.75 15.76
C PRO A 157 -43.78 8.85 16.53
N SER A 158 -43.56 9.00 17.84
CA SER A 158 -44.40 9.89 18.68
C SER A 158 -43.73 11.14 19.28
N HIS A 159 -42.44 11.42 19.01
CA HIS A 159 -41.79 12.65 19.48
C HIS A 159 -41.06 13.43 18.37
N ALA A 160 -41.83 13.99 17.44
CA ALA A 160 -41.32 14.84 16.37
C ALA A 160 -41.81 16.30 16.48
N TYR A 161 -41.71 16.93 17.65
CA TYR A 161 -41.83 18.40 17.78
C TYR A 161 -41.09 18.91 19.01
N SER A 162 -39.82 19.32 18.86
CA SER A 162 -39.14 20.24 19.81
C SER A 162 -37.89 20.87 19.17
N CYS A 163 -37.98 22.19 18.90
CA CYS A 163 -36.96 23.22 18.64
C CYS A 163 -35.74 22.94 17.72
N PRO A 164 -35.47 23.82 16.72
CA PRO A 164 -34.20 23.80 16.00
C PRO A 164 -33.05 24.28 16.91
N PRO A 165 -31.88 23.63 16.93
CA PRO A 165 -30.73 24.14 17.67
C PRO A 165 -30.14 25.35 16.94
N GLY A 166 -29.79 26.39 17.70
CA GLY A 166 -29.21 27.63 17.17
C GLY A 166 -27.84 27.46 16.49
N PRO A 167 -27.36 28.51 15.78
CA PRO A 167 -26.22 28.46 14.86
C PRO A 167 -24.86 28.12 15.49
N GLY A 168 -24.76 28.06 16.82
CA GLY A 168 -23.54 27.67 17.54
C GLY A 168 -23.30 26.15 17.65
N ARG A 169 -24.31 25.30 17.40
CA ARG A 169 -24.17 23.83 17.53
C ARG A 169 -23.76 23.10 16.24
N GLN A 170 -23.90 23.72 15.07
CA GLN A 170 -23.46 23.12 13.81
C GLN A 170 -21.92 23.04 13.70
N HIS A 171 -21.20 24.03 14.24
CA HIS A 171 -19.74 24.01 14.27
C HIS A 171 -19.15 22.95 15.21
N LEU A 172 -19.90 22.54 16.25
CA LEU A 172 -19.46 21.51 17.19
C LEU A 172 -19.80 20.08 16.71
N PHE A 173 -20.78 19.92 15.82
CA PHE A 173 -21.15 18.63 15.24
C PHE A 173 -20.10 18.08 14.26
N LEU A 174 -19.40 18.96 13.53
CA LEU A 174 -18.31 18.54 12.64
C LEU A 174 -17.15 17.91 13.42
N LEU A 175 -16.87 18.39 14.64
CA LEU A 175 -15.76 17.88 15.48
C LEU A 175 -16.11 16.61 16.27
N GLN A 176 -17.36 16.13 16.22
CA GLN A 176 -17.78 14.90 16.89
C GLN A 176 -17.76 13.67 15.99
N ASP A 177 -17.50 13.82 14.69
CA ASP A 177 -17.29 12.67 13.82
C ASP A 177 -15.89 12.09 14.03
N GLU A 178 -15.81 10.88 14.57
CA GLU A 178 -14.56 10.13 14.68
C GLU A 178 -13.82 10.03 13.33
N ASN A 179 -14.57 10.03 12.22
CA ASN A 179 -14.07 10.03 10.86
C ASN A 179 -13.33 11.33 10.47
N MET A 180 -13.76 12.50 10.95
CA MET A 180 -13.07 13.76 10.65
C MET A 180 -11.78 13.89 11.47
N VAL A 181 -11.82 13.45 12.73
CA VAL A 181 -10.63 13.44 13.61
C VAL A 181 -9.57 12.48 13.07
N SER A 182 -9.96 11.30 12.59
CA SER A 182 -9.05 10.35 11.97
C SER A 182 -8.45 10.92 10.67
N PHE A 183 -9.25 11.58 9.84
CA PHE A 183 -8.77 12.26 8.62
C PHE A 183 -7.73 13.35 8.92
N ILE A 184 -7.97 14.22 9.90
CA ILE A 184 -7.00 15.25 10.34
C ILE A 184 -5.72 14.60 10.86
N LYS A 185 -5.85 13.58 11.70
CA LYS A 185 -4.70 12.81 12.20
C LYS A 185 -3.94 12.13 11.06
N GLY A 186 -4.60 11.68 10.01
CA GLY A 186 -3.99 11.14 8.80
C GLY A 186 -3.17 12.22 8.08
N GLY A 187 -3.78 13.37 7.79
CA GLY A 187 -3.13 14.50 7.13
C GLY A 187 -1.89 15.02 7.86
N ILE A 188 -1.92 15.11 9.19
CA ILE A 188 -0.75 15.50 9.99
C ILE A 188 0.42 14.51 9.82
N LYS A 189 0.13 13.19 9.79
CA LYS A 189 1.19 12.18 9.59
C LYS A 189 1.80 12.30 8.20
N VAL A 190 0.98 12.50 7.16
CA VAL A 190 1.46 12.72 5.78
C VAL A 190 2.40 13.94 5.74
N ARG A 191 2.00 15.05 6.37
CA ARG A 191 2.81 16.28 6.43
C ARG A 191 4.14 16.06 7.14
N ASN A 192 4.12 15.40 8.30
CA ASN A 192 5.34 15.14 9.06
C ASN A 192 6.29 14.23 8.29
N SER A 193 5.76 13.17 7.64
CA SER A 193 6.53 12.28 6.77
C SER A 193 7.18 13.05 5.62
N TYR A 194 6.40 13.87 4.90
CA TYR A 194 6.88 14.70 3.80
C TYR A 194 8.01 15.65 4.23
N GLN A 195 7.85 16.32 5.37
CA GLN A 195 8.86 17.23 5.90
C GLN A 195 10.16 16.49 6.25
N THR A 196 10.07 15.33 6.91
CA THR A 196 11.24 14.50 7.21
C THR A 196 11.96 14.06 5.93
N TYR A 197 11.24 13.61 4.90
CA TYR A 197 11.89 13.23 3.63
C TYR A 197 12.59 14.40 2.94
N LYS A 198 12.02 15.62 2.97
CA LYS A 198 12.69 16.81 2.43
C LYS A 198 13.98 17.15 3.16
N GLU A 199 13.99 17.00 4.47
CA GLU A 199 15.18 17.23 5.31
C GLU A 199 16.25 16.18 5.03
N LEU A 200 15.87 14.91 4.92
CA LEU A 200 16.79 13.82 4.57
C LEU A 200 17.35 13.96 3.15
N ASP A 201 16.56 14.39 2.18
CA ASP A 201 17.02 14.69 0.81
C ASP A 201 18.07 15.80 0.81
N SER A 202 17.78 16.90 1.51
CA SER A 202 18.72 18.02 1.67
C SER A 202 20.03 17.59 2.34
N LEU A 203 19.94 16.65 3.29
CA LEU A 203 21.10 16.08 3.97
C LEU A 203 21.96 15.21 3.05
N VAL A 204 21.33 14.32 2.27
CA VAL A 204 22.00 13.45 1.28
C VAL A 204 22.75 14.29 0.23
N GLN A 205 22.19 15.43 -0.16
CA GLN A 205 22.79 16.35 -1.12
C GLN A 205 23.90 17.23 -0.51
N SER A 206 24.03 17.27 0.81
CA SER A 206 25.02 18.10 1.48
C SER A 206 26.44 17.52 1.36
N SER A 207 27.42 18.37 1.08
CA SER A 207 28.83 17.96 1.00
C SER A 207 29.46 17.62 2.37
N GLN A 208 28.76 17.91 3.46
CA GLN A 208 29.24 17.72 4.83
C GLN A 208 28.79 16.39 5.45
N TYR A 209 27.91 15.66 4.77
CA TYR A 209 27.40 14.38 5.25
C TYR A 209 28.40 13.24 4.96
N CYS A 210 28.81 12.55 6.01
CA CYS A 210 29.67 11.37 5.92
C CYS A 210 28.82 10.11 5.66
N LYS A 211 29.12 9.40 4.58
CA LYS A 211 28.43 8.15 4.21
C LYS A 211 28.93 7.00 5.08
N GLY A 212 28.01 6.35 5.81
CA GLY A 212 28.28 5.10 6.53
C GLY A 212 28.31 3.86 5.61
N GLU A 213 28.52 2.69 6.21
CA GLU A 213 28.57 1.39 5.53
C GLU A 213 27.24 1.03 4.85
N ASN A 214 26.12 1.25 5.54
CA ASN A 214 24.76 0.95 5.12
C ASN A 214 24.08 2.12 4.39
N HIS A 215 24.84 3.17 4.04
CA HIS A 215 24.34 4.36 3.34
C HIS A 215 23.49 4.06 2.09
N PRO A 216 23.80 3.06 1.23
CA PRO A 216 22.95 2.74 0.07
C PRO A 216 21.50 2.38 0.46
N HIS A 217 21.27 1.76 1.62
CA HIS A 217 19.93 1.43 2.10
C HIS A 217 19.18 2.66 2.62
N PHE A 218 19.89 3.61 3.22
CA PHE A 218 19.35 4.91 3.61
C PHE A 218 19.00 5.76 2.40
N GLU A 219 19.96 5.96 1.48
CA GLU A 219 19.77 6.75 0.25
C GLU A 219 18.61 6.20 -0.58
N GLY A 220 18.53 4.87 -0.75
CA GLY A 220 17.40 4.23 -1.43
C GLY A 220 16.05 4.49 -0.75
N GLY A 221 16.00 4.63 0.57
CA GLY A 221 14.78 5.00 1.30
C GLY A 221 14.39 6.45 1.14
N VAL A 222 15.36 7.36 1.13
CA VAL A 222 15.12 8.77 0.82
C VAL A 222 14.56 8.91 -0.60
N LYS A 223 15.19 8.26 -1.57
CA LYS A 223 14.74 8.21 -2.97
C LYS A 223 13.31 7.69 -3.12
N LEU A 224 12.96 6.60 -2.43
CA LEU A 224 11.59 6.07 -2.41
C LEU A 224 10.59 7.15 -1.92
N GLY A 225 10.84 7.74 -0.75
CA GLY A 225 9.91 8.69 -0.14
C GLY A 225 9.78 9.99 -0.93
N VAL A 226 10.90 10.60 -1.28
CA VAL A 226 10.95 11.85 -2.07
C VAL A 226 10.30 11.64 -3.44
N GLY A 227 10.63 10.52 -4.09
CA GLY A 227 10.05 10.12 -5.37
C GLY A 227 8.54 9.94 -5.29
N ALA A 228 8.07 9.18 -4.30
CA ALA A 228 6.65 8.92 -4.09
C ALA A 228 5.84 10.19 -3.81
N PHE A 229 6.34 11.08 -2.93
CA PHE A 229 5.67 12.34 -2.63
C PHE A 229 5.60 13.26 -3.84
N ASN A 230 6.73 13.48 -4.52
CA ASN A 230 6.79 14.36 -5.68
C ASN A 230 5.88 13.87 -6.81
N LEU A 231 5.92 12.57 -7.10
CA LEU A 231 5.07 11.96 -8.12
C LEU A 231 3.60 12.08 -7.74
N THR A 232 3.21 11.63 -6.55
CA THR A 232 1.80 11.63 -6.09
C THR A 232 1.21 13.03 -6.05
N LEU A 233 1.93 13.99 -5.49
CA LEU A 233 1.48 15.38 -5.40
C LEU A 233 1.32 16.01 -6.79
N SER A 234 2.24 15.72 -7.73
CA SER A 234 2.16 16.24 -9.10
C SER A 234 0.96 15.73 -9.90
N MET A 235 0.39 14.60 -9.48
CA MET A 235 -0.77 13.98 -10.12
C MET A 235 -2.11 14.50 -9.57
N LEU A 236 -2.11 15.28 -8.48
CA LEU A 236 -3.33 15.82 -7.91
C LEU A 236 -3.93 16.91 -8.82
N PRO A 237 -5.27 16.99 -8.92
CA PRO A 237 -5.93 18.10 -9.61
C PRO A 237 -5.43 19.45 -9.10
N THR A 238 -5.21 20.41 -10.02
CA THR A 238 -4.61 21.73 -9.70
C THR A 238 -5.28 22.47 -8.56
N ARG A 239 -6.61 22.32 -8.40
CA ARG A 239 -7.35 22.92 -7.28
C ARG A 239 -6.93 22.37 -5.92
N ILE A 240 -6.71 21.06 -5.83
CA ILE A 240 -6.26 20.39 -4.61
C ILE A 240 -4.80 20.72 -4.36
N LEU A 241 -3.96 20.69 -5.41
CA LEU A 241 -2.54 21.00 -5.30
C LEU A 241 -2.31 22.42 -4.74
N ARG A 242 -3.01 23.45 -5.23
CA ARG A 242 -2.89 24.83 -4.72
C ARG A 242 -3.20 24.94 -3.22
N LEU A 243 -4.16 24.16 -2.71
CA LEU A 243 -4.49 24.15 -1.28
C LEU A 243 -3.38 23.49 -0.46
N LEU A 244 -2.76 22.43 -0.98
CA LEU A 244 -1.66 21.74 -0.34
C LEU A 244 -0.36 22.57 -0.39
N GLU A 245 -0.12 23.29 -1.48
CA GLU A 245 1.00 24.23 -1.65
C GLU A 245 0.98 25.35 -0.61
N PHE A 246 -0.20 25.88 -0.31
CA PHE A 246 -0.38 26.85 0.77
C PHE A 246 0.11 26.33 2.14
N VAL A 247 0.04 25.01 2.37
CA VAL A 247 0.47 24.35 3.62
C VAL A 247 1.93 23.87 3.55
N GLY A 248 2.60 24.05 2.42
CA GLY A 248 4.03 23.76 2.21
C GLY A 248 4.34 22.48 1.44
N PHE A 249 3.33 21.80 0.88
CA PHE A 249 3.56 20.67 -0.03
C PHE A 249 3.94 21.18 -1.43
N SER A 250 4.74 20.41 -2.15
CA SER A 250 5.06 20.70 -3.55
C SER A 250 5.37 19.39 -4.24
N GLY A 251 4.91 19.22 -5.47
CA GLY A 251 5.18 18.03 -6.26
C GLY A 251 5.80 18.39 -7.61
N ASN A 252 6.93 17.77 -7.93
CA ASN A 252 7.53 17.83 -9.26
C ASN A 252 7.57 16.42 -9.86
N LYS A 253 6.81 16.20 -10.93
CA LYS A 253 6.69 14.89 -11.57
C LYS A 253 8.03 14.33 -12.04
N ASP A 254 8.81 15.14 -12.77
CA ASP A 254 10.05 14.68 -13.41
C ASP A 254 11.12 14.37 -12.35
N TYR A 255 11.21 15.22 -11.32
CA TYR A 255 12.07 14.94 -10.17
C TYR A 255 11.62 13.69 -9.41
N GLY A 256 10.30 13.51 -9.24
CA GLY A 256 9.73 12.33 -8.61
C GLY A 256 10.08 11.03 -9.34
N LEU A 257 9.97 11.02 -10.67
CA LEU A 257 10.35 9.88 -11.50
C LEU A 257 11.85 9.61 -11.44
N LEU A 258 12.69 10.63 -11.57
CA LEU A 258 14.15 10.50 -11.47
C LEU A 258 14.57 9.86 -10.14
N GLN A 259 14.04 10.34 -9.01
CA GLN A 259 14.35 9.78 -7.69
C GLN A 259 13.96 8.30 -7.57
N LEU A 260 12.78 7.92 -8.11
CA LEU A 260 12.35 6.53 -8.11
C LEU A 260 13.22 5.65 -9.03
N GLU A 261 13.60 6.14 -10.21
CA GLU A 261 14.46 5.42 -11.15
C GLU A 261 15.86 5.17 -10.57
N GLU A 262 16.45 6.17 -9.93
CA GLU A 262 17.71 6.02 -9.21
C GLU A 262 17.58 5.07 -8.02
N GLY A 263 16.48 5.16 -7.27
CA GLY A 263 16.21 4.28 -6.13
C GLY A 263 15.99 2.82 -6.56
N ALA A 264 15.37 2.60 -7.71
CA ALA A 264 15.16 1.30 -8.33
C ALA A 264 16.45 0.68 -8.87
N SER A 265 17.37 1.50 -9.39
CA SER A 265 18.64 1.05 -9.96
C SER A 265 19.69 0.69 -8.90
N GLY A 266 19.51 1.15 -7.65
CA GLY A 266 20.42 0.86 -6.55
C GLY A 266 20.22 -0.51 -5.90
N HIS A 267 21.23 -1.01 -5.19
CA HIS A 267 21.15 -2.22 -4.37
C HIS A 267 20.63 -1.93 -2.95
N SER A 268 19.49 -1.23 -2.86
CA SER A 268 18.89 -0.85 -1.58
C SER A 268 17.78 -1.81 -1.18
N PHE A 269 17.47 -1.85 0.12
CA PHE A 269 16.34 -2.62 0.66
C PHE A 269 15.00 -2.19 0.03
N ARG A 270 14.89 -0.93 -0.37
CA ARG A 270 13.68 -0.31 -0.90
C ARG A 270 13.63 -0.28 -2.42
N ALA A 271 14.64 -0.79 -3.12
CA ALA A 271 14.72 -0.74 -4.58
C ALA A 271 13.49 -1.38 -5.25
N VAL A 272 13.02 -2.53 -4.71
CA VAL A 272 11.80 -3.18 -5.25
C VAL A 272 10.55 -2.32 -5.06
N LEU A 273 10.44 -1.55 -3.98
CA LEU A 273 9.29 -0.67 -3.76
C LEU A 273 9.30 0.50 -4.74
N CYS A 274 10.49 1.03 -5.09
CA CYS A 274 10.63 2.02 -6.16
C CYS A 274 10.17 1.44 -7.52
N VAL A 275 10.61 0.21 -7.84
CA VAL A 275 10.20 -0.51 -9.05
C VAL A 275 8.68 -0.72 -9.08
N MET A 276 8.09 -1.19 -7.98
CA MET A 276 6.64 -1.38 -7.88
C MET A 276 5.88 -0.06 -8.09
N LEU A 277 6.36 1.06 -7.53
CA LEU A 277 5.72 2.36 -7.69
C LEU A 277 5.82 2.89 -9.13
N LEU A 278 6.97 2.72 -9.78
CA LEU A 278 7.15 3.04 -11.20
C LEU A 278 6.26 2.18 -12.09
N LEU A 279 6.19 0.87 -11.84
CA LEU A 279 5.28 -0.03 -12.55
C LEU A 279 3.82 0.39 -12.38
N CYS A 280 3.39 0.70 -11.15
CA CYS A 280 2.05 1.24 -10.89
C CYS A 280 1.78 2.55 -11.65
N TYR A 281 2.76 3.45 -11.70
CA TYR A 281 2.66 4.70 -12.44
C TYR A 281 2.47 4.45 -13.95
N HIS A 282 3.32 3.63 -14.56
CA HIS A 282 3.30 3.36 -16.00
C HIS A 282 2.12 2.47 -16.43
N THR A 283 1.57 1.62 -15.56
CA THR A 283 0.55 0.62 -15.94
C THR A 283 -0.87 0.91 -15.43
N PHE A 284 -1.01 1.77 -14.41
CA PHE A 284 -2.32 2.13 -13.83
C PHE A 284 -2.56 3.63 -13.78
N LEU A 285 -1.71 4.40 -13.09
CA LEU A 285 -2.02 5.80 -12.77
C LEU A 285 -2.12 6.68 -14.00
N THR A 286 -1.25 6.48 -14.99
CA THR A 286 -1.28 7.23 -16.26
C THR A 286 -2.60 7.03 -17.02
N PHE A 287 -3.18 5.83 -16.97
CA PHE A 287 -4.46 5.49 -17.59
C PHE A 287 -5.66 6.03 -16.83
N VAL A 288 -5.70 5.83 -15.51
CA VAL A 288 -6.80 6.31 -14.65
C VAL A 288 -6.93 7.82 -14.72
N LEU A 289 -5.80 8.54 -14.80
CA LEU A 289 -5.79 10.00 -14.87
C LEU A 289 -5.89 10.54 -16.31
N GLY A 290 -5.92 9.68 -17.33
CA GLY A 290 -6.02 10.08 -18.74
C GLY A 290 -4.83 10.92 -19.23
N THR A 291 -3.65 10.76 -18.62
CA THR A 291 -2.47 11.61 -18.88
C THR A 291 -1.71 11.24 -20.16
N GLY A 292 -2.10 10.16 -20.86
CA GLY A 292 -1.69 9.82 -22.23
C GLY A 292 -0.23 9.41 -22.47
N ASN A 293 0.70 9.77 -21.59
CA ASN A 293 2.13 9.51 -21.75
C ASN A 293 2.53 8.17 -21.12
N VAL A 294 2.14 7.07 -21.77
CA VAL A 294 2.48 5.71 -21.34
C VAL A 294 3.84 5.31 -21.92
N ASN A 295 4.79 4.99 -21.06
CA ASN A 295 6.08 4.42 -21.45
C ASN A 295 6.09 2.92 -21.14
N ILE A 296 5.58 2.11 -22.08
CA ILE A 296 5.51 0.65 -21.95
C ILE A 296 6.92 0.04 -21.92
N GLU A 297 7.84 0.58 -22.72
CA GLU A 297 9.23 0.10 -22.81
C GLU A 297 9.94 0.20 -21.46
N GLU A 298 9.75 1.31 -20.74
CA GLU A 298 10.34 1.46 -19.40
C GLU A 298 9.69 0.50 -18.40
N ALA A 299 8.38 0.29 -18.45
CA ALA A 299 7.71 -0.70 -17.59
C ALA A 299 8.26 -2.13 -17.83
N GLU A 300 8.51 -2.52 -19.07
CA GLU A 300 9.13 -3.81 -19.40
C GLU A 300 10.57 -3.91 -18.93
N LYS A 301 11.36 -2.85 -19.13
CA LYS A 301 12.75 -2.76 -18.70
C LYS A 301 12.87 -2.90 -17.18
N LEU A 302 11.98 -2.25 -16.43
CA LEU A 302 11.90 -2.35 -14.97
C LEU A 302 11.50 -3.77 -14.52
N LEU A 303 10.55 -4.41 -15.22
CA LEU A 303 10.00 -5.70 -14.81
C LEU A 303 10.92 -6.89 -15.14
N LYS A 304 11.63 -6.84 -16.27
CA LYS A 304 12.40 -7.98 -16.81
C LYS A 304 13.40 -8.60 -15.82
N PRO A 305 14.22 -7.84 -15.08
CA PRO A 305 15.13 -8.41 -14.08
C PRO A 305 14.41 -9.20 -12.98
N TYR A 306 13.22 -8.74 -12.58
CA TYR A 306 12.42 -9.37 -11.54
C TYR A 306 11.71 -10.63 -12.02
N LEU A 307 11.27 -10.68 -13.27
CA LEU A 307 10.76 -11.94 -13.87
C LEU A 307 11.88 -12.99 -13.98
N ASN A 308 13.11 -12.58 -14.25
CA ASN A 308 14.24 -13.51 -14.28
C ASN A 308 14.60 -14.03 -12.89
N ARG A 309 14.60 -13.14 -11.88
CA ARG A 309 14.95 -13.49 -10.50
C ARG A 309 13.83 -14.25 -9.77
N TYR A 310 12.58 -13.89 -10.04
CA TYR A 310 11.38 -14.43 -9.40
C TYR A 310 10.36 -14.89 -10.47
N PRO A 311 10.66 -15.96 -11.23
CA PRO A 311 9.83 -16.38 -12.37
C PRO A 311 8.40 -16.79 -12.00
N LYS A 312 8.16 -17.13 -10.73
CA LYS A 312 6.83 -17.43 -10.19
C LYS A 312 6.32 -16.36 -9.21
N GLY A 313 7.00 -15.23 -9.05
CA GLY A 313 6.55 -14.19 -8.13
C GLY A 313 5.22 -13.59 -8.59
N ALA A 314 4.16 -13.73 -7.79
CA ALA A 314 2.80 -13.35 -8.18
C ALA A 314 2.71 -11.86 -8.55
N ILE A 315 3.39 -11.00 -7.79
CA ILE A 315 3.44 -9.55 -8.05
C ILE A 315 3.97 -9.26 -9.45
N PHE A 316 5.05 -9.92 -9.85
CA PHE A 316 5.70 -9.66 -11.14
C PHE A 316 4.94 -10.30 -12.31
N LEU A 317 4.36 -11.49 -12.11
CA LEU A 317 3.47 -12.10 -13.10
C LEU A 317 2.22 -11.25 -13.35
N PHE A 318 1.65 -10.66 -12.30
CA PHE A 318 0.52 -9.73 -12.42
C PHE A 318 0.90 -8.50 -13.27
N PHE A 319 2.03 -7.85 -12.99
CA PHE A 319 2.50 -6.73 -13.82
C PHE A 319 2.83 -7.15 -15.25
N ALA A 320 3.34 -8.37 -15.47
CA ALA A 320 3.59 -8.89 -16.82
C ALA A 320 2.28 -9.02 -17.61
N GLY A 321 1.24 -9.60 -17.00
CA GLY A 321 -0.09 -9.65 -17.59
C GLY A 321 -0.65 -8.26 -17.88
N ARG A 322 -0.50 -7.33 -16.94
CA ARG A 322 -0.97 -5.94 -17.11
C ARG A 322 -0.30 -5.22 -18.28
N ILE A 323 1.00 -5.39 -18.46
CA ILE A 323 1.74 -4.85 -19.61
C ILE A 323 1.21 -5.43 -20.92
N GLU A 324 0.94 -6.74 -21.00
CA GLU A 324 0.37 -7.36 -22.19
C GLU A 324 -1.06 -6.85 -22.49
N VAL A 325 -1.88 -6.57 -21.47
CA VAL A 325 -3.20 -5.92 -21.65
C VAL A 325 -3.02 -4.56 -22.32
N ILE A 326 -2.09 -3.75 -21.81
CA ILE A 326 -1.83 -2.40 -22.33
C ILE A 326 -1.33 -2.44 -23.78
N LYS A 327 -0.53 -3.45 -24.14
CA LYS A 327 -0.08 -3.68 -25.52
C LYS A 327 -1.19 -4.17 -26.46
N GLY A 328 -2.34 -4.59 -25.92
CA GLY A 328 -3.41 -5.21 -26.69
C GLY A 328 -3.20 -6.71 -26.97
N ASN A 329 -2.18 -7.32 -26.38
CA ASN A 329 -1.86 -8.75 -26.53
C ASN A 329 -2.71 -9.60 -25.57
N ILE A 330 -4.03 -9.56 -25.74
CA ILE A 330 -4.98 -10.08 -24.75
C ILE A 330 -4.79 -11.58 -24.45
N ASP A 331 -4.47 -12.40 -25.46
CA ASP A 331 -4.21 -13.84 -25.24
C ASP A 331 -2.96 -14.11 -24.40
N ALA A 332 -1.93 -13.27 -24.54
CA ALA A 332 -0.74 -13.36 -23.70
C ALA A 332 -1.05 -12.91 -22.27
N ALA A 333 -1.83 -11.83 -22.12
CA ALA A 333 -2.27 -11.34 -20.82
C ALA A 333 -3.05 -12.40 -20.03
N ILE A 334 -4.02 -13.07 -20.67
CA ILE A 334 -4.80 -14.15 -20.04
C ILE A 334 -3.88 -15.23 -19.47
N ARG A 335 -2.95 -15.75 -20.29
CA ARG A 335 -1.98 -16.76 -19.83
C ARG A 335 -1.16 -16.29 -18.64
N ARG A 336 -0.71 -15.03 -18.62
CA ARG A 336 0.06 -14.47 -17.50
C ARG A 336 -0.75 -14.37 -16.21
N PHE A 337 -2.02 -13.97 -16.30
CA PHE A 337 -2.88 -13.90 -15.12
C PHE A 337 -3.25 -15.30 -14.60
N GLU A 338 -3.45 -16.28 -15.48
CA GLU A 338 -3.64 -17.69 -15.09
C GLU A 338 -2.37 -18.24 -14.42
N GLU A 339 -1.18 -18.03 -15.00
CA GLU A 339 0.11 -18.37 -14.38
C GLU A 339 0.27 -17.73 -12.99
N CYS A 340 -0.14 -16.48 -12.83
CA CYS A 340 -0.11 -15.78 -11.54
C CYS A 340 -1.04 -16.43 -10.50
N CYS A 341 -2.24 -16.86 -10.91
CA CYS A 341 -3.17 -17.58 -10.05
C CYS A 341 -2.61 -18.95 -9.63
N GLU A 342 -1.93 -19.66 -10.53
CA GLU A 342 -1.32 -20.96 -10.24
C GLU A 342 -0.08 -20.85 -9.34
N ALA A 343 0.61 -19.72 -9.35
CA ALA A 343 1.89 -19.55 -8.66
C ALA A 343 1.82 -19.59 -7.12
N GLN A 344 0.65 -19.37 -6.54
CA GLN A 344 0.44 -19.38 -5.08
C GLN A 344 -1.04 -19.63 -4.73
N GLN A 345 -1.33 -20.17 -3.54
CA GLN A 345 -2.71 -20.43 -3.07
C GLN A 345 -2.98 -19.83 -1.67
N HIS A 346 -2.01 -19.13 -1.08
CA HIS A 346 -2.11 -18.61 0.27
C HIS A 346 -2.91 -17.31 0.33
N TRP A 347 -2.66 -16.40 -0.60
CA TRP A 347 -3.24 -15.05 -0.64
C TRP A 347 -4.18 -14.94 -1.84
N LYS A 348 -5.45 -15.33 -1.64
CA LYS A 348 -6.52 -15.27 -2.66
C LYS A 348 -6.71 -13.88 -3.27
N GLN A 349 -6.24 -12.83 -2.60
CA GLN A 349 -6.38 -11.46 -3.05
C GLN A 349 -5.56 -11.18 -4.31
N PHE A 350 -4.39 -11.82 -4.47
CA PHE A 350 -3.66 -11.79 -5.74
C PHE A 350 -4.48 -12.46 -6.86
N HIS A 351 -5.21 -13.54 -6.55
CA HIS A 351 -6.14 -14.13 -7.51
C HIS A 351 -7.27 -13.17 -7.86
N HIS A 352 -7.85 -12.48 -6.88
CA HIS A 352 -8.91 -11.50 -7.12
C HIS A 352 -8.44 -10.35 -8.03
N MET A 353 -7.20 -9.87 -7.88
CA MET A 353 -6.62 -8.91 -8.83
C MET A 353 -6.51 -9.49 -10.24
N CYS A 354 -6.06 -10.75 -10.36
CA CYS A 354 -5.99 -11.43 -11.65
C CYS A 354 -7.39 -11.68 -12.26
N TYR A 355 -8.38 -12.07 -11.46
CA TYR A 355 -9.76 -12.26 -11.89
C TYR A 355 -10.39 -10.96 -12.40
N TRP A 356 -10.04 -9.83 -11.79
CA TRP A 356 -10.46 -8.52 -12.30
C TRP A 356 -9.89 -8.24 -13.70
N GLU A 357 -8.59 -8.46 -13.91
CA GLU A 357 -8.00 -8.24 -15.23
C GLU A 357 -8.46 -9.29 -16.26
N LEU A 358 -8.64 -10.55 -15.86
CA LEU A 358 -9.19 -11.63 -16.70
C LEU A 358 -10.62 -11.30 -17.14
N MET A 359 -11.47 -10.82 -16.23
CA MET A 359 -12.82 -10.34 -16.56
C MET A 359 -12.76 -9.33 -17.72
N TRP A 360 -11.88 -8.33 -17.64
CA TRP A 360 -11.69 -7.34 -18.71
C TRP A 360 -11.08 -7.92 -19.98
N CYS A 361 -10.10 -8.82 -19.88
CA CYS A 361 -9.52 -9.50 -21.04
C CYS A 361 -10.60 -10.26 -21.84
N PHE A 362 -11.44 -11.05 -21.17
CA PHE A 362 -12.54 -11.76 -21.82
C PHE A 362 -13.59 -10.80 -22.38
N THR A 363 -13.82 -9.66 -21.72
CA THR A 363 -14.70 -8.60 -22.22
C THR A 363 -14.17 -7.99 -23.51
N TYR A 364 -12.87 -7.69 -23.60
CA TYR A 364 -12.26 -7.19 -24.84
C TYR A 364 -12.35 -8.20 -25.99
N LYS A 365 -12.36 -9.50 -25.68
CA LYS A 365 -12.55 -10.57 -26.68
C LYS A 365 -14.03 -10.84 -27.00
N GLY A 366 -14.99 -10.18 -26.34
CA GLY A 366 -16.43 -10.45 -26.48
C GLY A 366 -16.87 -11.80 -25.92
N GLN A 367 -16.09 -12.43 -25.03
CA GLN A 367 -16.41 -13.72 -24.42
C GLN A 367 -17.25 -13.55 -23.16
N TRP A 368 -18.50 -13.12 -23.34
CA TRP A 368 -19.39 -12.68 -22.27
C TRP A 368 -19.62 -13.70 -21.15
N LYS A 369 -19.66 -15.00 -21.47
CA LYS A 369 -19.83 -16.07 -20.47
C LYS A 369 -18.66 -16.15 -19.48
N MET A 370 -17.44 -15.98 -19.96
CA MET A 370 -16.24 -15.95 -19.11
C MET A 370 -16.15 -14.65 -18.33
N SER A 371 -16.44 -13.51 -18.97
CA SER A 371 -16.52 -12.22 -18.28
C SER A 371 -17.54 -12.25 -17.12
N TYR A 372 -18.72 -12.83 -17.37
CA TYR A 372 -19.74 -13.05 -16.37
C TYR A 372 -19.25 -13.93 -15.22
N PHE A 373 -18.59 -15.05 -15.53
CA PHE A 373 -18.06 -15.97 -14.53
C PHE A 373 -17.12 -15.26 -13.55
N TYR A 374 -16.15 -14.48 -14.04
CA TYR A 374 -15.24 -13.75 -13.17
C TYR A 374 -15.94 -12.63 -12.39
N ALA A 375 -16.91 -11.93 -13.00
CA ALA A 375 -17.70 -10.91 -12.30
C ALA A 375 -18.52 -11.53 -11.15
N ASP A 376 -19.14 -12.69 -11.38
CA ASP A 376 -19.88 -13.44 -10.37
C ASP A 376 -18.96 -13.93 -9.25
N LEU A 377 -17.80 -14.51 -9.59
CA LEU A 377 -16.81 -14.96 -8.62
C LEU A 377 -16.34 -13.81 -7.71
N LEU A 378 -15.98 -12.67 -8.31
CA LEU A 378 -15.60 -11.47 -7.57
C LEU A 378 -16.74 -10.94 -6.69
N SER A 379 -17.99 -10.96 -7.19
CA SER A 379 -19.15 -10.49 -6.40
C SER A 379 -19.40 -11.34 -5.15
N LYS A 380 -19.04 -12.63 -5.19
CA LYS A 380 -19.20 -13.59 -4.09
C LYS A 380 -18.03 -13.54 -3.11
N GLU A 381 -16.81 -13.51 -3.62
CA GLU A 381 -15.60 -13.67 -2.81
C GLU A 381 -14.99 -12.36 -2.30
N ASN A 382 -15.12 -11.28 -3.07
CA ASN A 382 -14.50 -10.01 -2.73
C ASN A 382 -15.44 -9.16 -1.86
N CYS A 383 -14.89 -8.61 -0.79
CA CYS A 383 -15.64 -7.78 0.17
C CYS A 383 -15.87 -6.36 -0.34
N TRP A 384 -15.07 -5.89 -1.30
CA TRP A 384 -15.07 -4.52 -1.78
C TRP A 384 -15.76 -4.36 -3.14
N SER A 385 -16.21 -3.14 -3.48
CA SER A 385 -16.79 -2.80 -4.79
C SER A 385 -17.93 -3.73 -5.25
N LYS A 386 -18.73 -4.28 -4.31
CA LYS A 386 -19.82 -5.23 -4.63
C LYS A 386 -20.81 -4.68 -5.65
N ALA A 387 -21.14 -3.40 -5.54
CA ALA A 387 -21.97 -2.69 -6.51
C ALA A 387 -21.39 -2.78 -7.94
N THR A 388 -20.08 -2.57 -8.09
CA THR A 388 -19.36 -2.67 -9.37
C THR A 388 -19.44 -4.08 -9.92
N TYR A 389 -19.13 -5.12 -9.12
CA TYR A 389 -19.16 -6.49 -9.61
C TYR A 389 -20.57 -6.94 -10.02
N ILE A 390 -21.59 -6.57 -9.25
CA ILE A 390 -22.99 -6.87 -9.58
C ILE A 390 -23.41 -6.11 -10.84
N TYR A 391 -23.01 -4.84 -10.99
CA TYR A 391 -23.27 -4.08 -12.20
C TYR A 391 -22.63 -4.72 -13.43
N MET A 392 -21.35 -5.09 -13.34
CA MET A 392 -20.64 -5.76 -14.43
C MET A 392 -21.27 -7.12 -14.76
N LYS A 393 -21.64 -7.89 -13.74
CA LYS A 393 -22.36 -9.17 -13.90
C LYS A 393 -23.67 -8.99 -14.68
N ALA A 394 -24.48 -7.99 -14.31
CA ALA A 394 -25.72 -7.65 -15.03
C ALA A 394 -25.45 -7.19 -16.47
N ALA A 395 -24.42 -6.36 -16.67
CA ALA A 395 -24.02 -5.87 -17.98
C ALA A 395 -23.59 -7.01 -18.90
N TYR A 396 -22.77 -7.95 -18.43
CA TYR A 396 -22.38 -9.11 -19.23
C TYR A 396 -23.54 -10.04 -19.53
N LEU A 397 -24.43 -10.27 -18.57
CA LEU A 397 -25.63 -11.07 -18.80
C LEU A 397 -26.53 -10.45 -19.89
N SER A 398 -26.61 -9.12 -19.94
CA SER A 398 -27.36 -8.39 -20.98
C SER A 398 -26.77 -8.55 -22.39
N MET A 399 -25.49 -8.97 -22.50
CA MET A 399 -24.83 -9.22 -23.77
C MET A 399 -25.05 -10.65 -24.30
N PHE A 400 -25.71 -11.52 -23.54
CA PHE A 400 -25.97 -12.90 -23.95
C PHE A 400 -27.03 -12.94 -25.07
N GLY A 401 -26.93 -13.93 -25.96
CA GLY A 401 -27.93 -14.16 -26.98
C GLY A 401 -29.27 -14.59 -26.38
N LYS A 402 -30.37 -14.40 -27.11
CA LYS A 402 -31.72 -14.81 -26.64
C LYS A 402 -31.83 -16.31 -26.33
N GLU A 403 -31.04 -17.12 -27.03
CA GLU A 403 -31.00 -18.58 -26.87
C GLU A 403 -29.90 -19.04 -25.89
N ASP A 404 -29.07 -18.12 -25.37
CA ASP A 404 -28.05 -18.49 -24.39
C ASP A 404 -28.70 -18.80 -23.04
N HIS A 405 -28.36 -19.95 -22.47
CA HIS A 405 -28.78 -20.31 -21.12
C HIS A 405 -28.17 -19.34 -20.10
N LYS A 406 -29.04 -18.65 -19.34
CA LYS A 406 -28.63 -17.77 -18.24
C LYS A 406 -28.12 -18.62 -17.07
N PRO A 407 -26.83 -18.52 -16.70
CA PRO A 407 -26.27 -19.29 -15.59
C PRO A 407 -26.93 -18.87 -14.25
N PHE A 408 -27.14 -19.85 -13.37
CA PHE A 408 -27.64 -19.67 -11.99
C PHE A 408 -29.04 -19.04 -11.84
N GLY A 409 -29.82 -18.92 -12.93
CA GLY A 409 -31.15 -18.32 -12.88
C GLY A 409 -31.14 -16.81 -12.61
N ASP A 410 -29.97 -16.16 -12.76
CA ASP A 410 -29.83 -14.73 -12.61
C ASP A 410 -30.60 -13.98 -13.72
N ASP A 411 -31.17 -12.83 -13.35
CA ASP A 411 -31.85 -11.92 -14.27
C ASP A 411 -31.16 -10.54 -14.26
N GLU A 412 -30.82 -10.04 -15.45
CA GLU A 412 -30.06 -8.79 -15.62
C GLU A 412 -30.81 -7.58 -15.06
N VAL A 413 -32.14 -7.52 -15.20
CA VAL A 413 -32.95 -6.38 -14.73
C VAL A 413 -32.99 -6.37 -13.21
N GLU A 414 -33.17 -7.54 -12.59
CA GLU A 414 -33.11 -7.67 -11.13
C GLU A 414 -31.73 -7.31 -10.59
N LEU A 415 -30.66 -7.82 -11.21
CA LEU A 415 -29.29 -7.50 -10.80
C LEU A 415 -29.00 -5.99 -10.90
N PHE A 416 -29.40 -5.31 -11.98
CA PHE A 416 -29.26 -3.86 -12.08
C PHE A 416 -30.02 -3.11 -10.99
N ARG A 417 -31.24 -3.55 -10.64
CA ARG A 417 -32.04 -2.96 -9.55
C ARG A 417 -31.41 -3.19 -8.17
N TRP A 418 -30.60 -4.24 -8.02
CA TRP A 418 -29.91 -4.54 -6.78
C TRP A 418 -28.63 -3.72 -6.56
N VAL A 419 -28.03 -3.15 -7.60
CA VAL A 419 -26.77 -2.36 -7.50
C VAL A 419 -26.83 -1.26 -6.43
N PRO A 420 -27.88 -0.40 -6.37
CA PRO A 420 -27.96 0.66 -5.35
C PRO A 420 -27.98 0.12 -3.91
N HIS A 421 -28.53 -1.07 -3.68
CA HIS A 421 -28.61 -1.71 -2.36
C HIS A 421 -27.27 -2.30 -1.89
N ARG A 422 -26.25 -2.31 -2.76
CA ARG A 422 -24.92 -2.88 -2.53
C ARG A 422 -23.81 -1.83 -2.61
N ALA A 423 -24.15 -0.59 -2.92
CA ALA A 423 -23.26 0.54 -2.72
C ALA A 423 -23.17 0.86 -1.22
N PRO A 424 -22.01 1.29 -0.70
CA PRO A 424 -21.95 1.89 0.63
C PRO A 424 -22.93 3.06 0.66
N THR A 425 -23.84 3.08 1.64
CA THR A 425 -24.70 4.24 1.86
C THR A 425 -23.81 5.41 2.29
N VAL A 426 -23.78 6.46 1.46
CA VAL A 426 -23.01 7.70 1.71
C VAL A 426 -23.54 8.46 2.90
#